data_AF-A0A4S2AZN2-F1
#
_entry.id   AF-A0A4S2AZN2-F1
#
_cell.length_a   1.000
_cell.length_b   1.000
_cell.length_c   1.000
_cell.angle_alpha   90.00
_cell.angle_beta   90.00
_cell.angle_gamma   90.00
#
_symmetry.space_group_name_H-M   'P 1'
#
loop_
_entity.id
_entity.type
_entity.pdbx_description
1 polymer ?
#
loop_
_entity_poly.entity_id
_entity_poly.type
_entity_poly.pdbx_seq_one_letter_code
_entity_poly.pdbx_strand_id
1 'polypeptide(L)'
;MKYFVSCSFGKDSIATALLALEKGEPIDGLIFCEVMYDHSRNISGEIPEHINWIRNTAIPRLEEMGLKTTIVKGAKDYLYFFKNTVGGGSMPASSTVFRWLGNAL
;
A
#
# COMPACT_ATOMS: atom_id res chain seq x y z
N MET A 1 -5.60 21.77 11.97
CA MET A 1 -4.73 20.94 11.10
C MET A 1 -5.02 19.49 11.46
N LYS A 2 -5.01 18.55 10.50
CA LYS A 2 -5.18 17.11 10.79
C LYS A 2 -3.86 16.38 10.51
N TYR A 3 -3.51 15.41 11.35
CA TYR A 3 -2.28 14.62 11.31
C TYR A 3 -2.63 13.14 11.14
N PHE A 4 -2.15 12.56 10.05
CA PHE A 4 -2.39 11.16 9.73
C PHE A 4 -1.08 10.40 9.65
N VAL A 5 -1.09 9.16 10.14
CA VAL A 5 0.06 8.25 10.04
C VAL A 5 -0.24 7.20 8.98
N SER A 6 0.63 7.10 7.99
CA SER A 6 0.60 5.98 7.05
C SER A 6 1.06 4.71 7.77
N CYS A 7 0.21 3.69 7.82
CA CYS A 7 0.49 2.43 8.50
C CYS A 7 0.28 1.27 7.54
N SER A 8 1.34 0.52 7.22
CA SER A 8 1.26 -0.73 6.46
C SER A 8 0.81 -1.92 7.30
N PHE A 9 0.58 -1.70 8.59
CA PHE A 9 0.34 -2.75 9.59
C PHE A 9 1.46 -3.80 9.69
N GLY A 10 2.69 -3.40 9.34
CA GLY A 10 3.90 -4.11 9.75
C GLY A 10 4.26 -3.79 11.21
N LYS A 11 5.24 -4.53 11.75
CA LYS A 11 5.67 -4.38 13.15
C LYS A 11 6.08 -2.94 13.49
N ASP A 12 6.87 -2.32 12.62
CA ASP A 12 7.47 -1.01 12.86
C ASP A 12 6.42 0.09 12.74
N SER A 13 5.61 0.06 11.69
CA SER A 13 4.57 1.07 11.47
C SER A 13 3.52 1.07 12.58
N ILE A 14 3.18 -0.11 13.12
CA ILE A 14 2.27 -0.20 14.27
C ILE A 14 2.94 0.30 15.54
N ALA A 15 4.20 -0.09 15.79
CA ALA A 15 4.94 0.37 16.95
C ALA A 15 5.06 1.91 16.97
N THR A 16 5.31 2.53 15.81
CA THR A 16 5.34 3.99 15.68
C THR A 16 3.98 4.62 16.02
N ALA A 17 2.88 4.09 15.49
CA ALA A 17 1.54 4.60 15.78
C ALA A 17 1.19 4.49 17.28
N LEU A 18 1.49 3.34 17.89
CA LEU A 18 1.23 3.11 19.31
C LEU A 18 2.11 3.99 20.20
N LEU A 19 3.39 4.16 19.86
CA LEU A 19 4.31 5.02 20.60
C LEU A 19 3.84 6.48 20.57
N ALA A 20 3.42 6.96 19.40
CA ALA A 20 2.93 8.32 19.26
C ALA A 20 1.62 8.55 20.04
N LEU A 21 0.72 7.55 20.08
CA LEU A 21 -0.45 7.57 20.96
C LEU A 21 -0.07 7.61 22.45
N GLU A 22 0.91 6.79 22.88
CA GLU A 22 1.40 6.75 24.26
C GLU A 22 2.00 8.10 24.70
N LYS A 23 2.71 8.79 23.80
CA LYS A 23 3.32 10.10 24.08
C LYS A 23 2.36 11.28 23.95
N GLY A 24 1.11 11.04 23.55
CA GLY A 24 0.11 12.10 23.36
C GLY A 24 0.41 13.01 22.17
N GLU A 25 1.11 12.50 21.17
CA GLU A 25 1.35 13.21 19.92
C GLU A 25 0.01 13.46 19.19
N PRO A 26 -0.13 14.58 18.45
CA PRO A 26 -1.36 14.87 17.73
C PRO A 26 -1.51 13.90 16.56
N ILE A 27 -2.36 12.88 16.72
CA ILE A 27 -2.74 11.93 15.66
C ILE A 27 -4.26 11.89 15.53
N ASP A 28 -4.76 12.25 14.35
CA ASP A 28 -6.19 12.19 14.01
C ASP A 28 -6.61 10.83 13.46
N GLY A 29 -5.66 10.00 13.01
CA GLY A 29 -5.94 8.64 12.57
C GLY A 29 -4.84 7.99 11.75
N LEU A 30 -5.10 6.76 11.32
CA LEU A 30 -4.23 5.95 10.50
C LEU A 30 -4.75 5.86 9.07
N ILE A 31 -3.82 5.82 8.11
CA ILE A 31 -4.11 5.55 6.70
C ILE A 31 -3.44 4.25 6.31
N PHE A 32 -4.22 3.30 5.83
CA PHE A 32 -3.71 2.06 5.25
C PHE A 32 -4.01 2.02 3.76
N CYS A 33 -2.98 1.78 2.96
CA CYS A 33 -3.10 1.66 1.51
C CYS A 33 -3.12 0.18 1.14
N GLU A 34 -4.28 -0.32 0.71
CA GLU A 34 -4.34 -1.64 0.10
C GLU A 34 -3.68 -1.58 -1.29
N VAL A 35 -2.50 -2.17 -1.37
CA VAL A 35 -1.72 -2.18 -2.61
C VAL A 35 -2.32 -3.17 -3.61
N MET A 36 -2.21 -2.81 -4.89
CA MET A 36 -2.52 -3.70 -6.01
C MET A 36 -3.94 -4.28 -5.95
N TYR A 37 -4.87 -3.50 -5.40
CA TYR A 37 -6.24 -3.92 -5.18
C TYR A 37 -6.95 -4.20 -6.50
N ASP A 38 -7.37 -5.44 -6.70
CA ASP A 38 -8.19 -5.83 -7.84
C ASP A 38 -9.65 -5.51 -7.52
N HIS A 39 -10.15 -4.41 -8.11
CA HIS A 39 -11.53 -3.94 -7.93
C HIS A 39 -12.57 -4.92 -8.49
N SER A 40 -12.21 -5.75 -9.48
CA SER A 40 -13.13 -6.72 -10.09
C SER A 40 -13.36 -7.94 -9.20
N ARG A 41 -12.30 -8.39 -8.52
CA ARG A 41 -12.34 -9.56 -7.62
C ARG A 41 -12.45 -9.19 -6.14
N ASN A 42 -12.36 -7.91 -5.82
CA ASN A 42 -12.38 -7.37 -4.46
C ASN A 42 -11.25 -7.94 -3.57
N ILE A 43 -10.10 -8.22 -4.17
CA ILE A 43 -8.92 -8.82 -3.50
C ILE A 43 -7.77 -7.80 -3.39
N SER A 44 -7.08 -7.86 -2.25
CA SER A 44 -5.83 -7.12 -2.04
C SER A 44 -4.65 -7.92 -2.63
N GLY A 45 -3.60 -7.23 -3.07
CA GLY A 45 -2.33 -7.87 -3.42
C GLY A 45 -1.49 -8.27 -2.19
N GLU A 46 -1.94 -7.93 -0.99
CA GLU A 46 -1.32 -8.37 0.27
C GLU A 46 -1.51 -9.86 0.53
N ILE A 47 -0.67 -10.40 1.40
CA ILE A 47 -0.79 -11.79 1.88
C ILE A 47 -2.17 -11.97 2.57
N PRO A 48 -2.97 -12.99 2.20
CA PRO A 48 -4.33 -13.19 2.73
C PRO A 48 -4.41 -13.19 4.26
N GLU A 49 -3.44 -13.81 4.92
CA GLU A 49 -3.34 -13.89 6.38
C GLU A 49 -3.12 -12.50 6.99
N HIS A 50 -2.31 -11.67 6.34
CA HIS A 50 -2.00 -10.32 6.81
C HIS A 50 -3.21 -9.40 6.67
N ILE A 51 -3.88 -9.38 5.50
CA ILE A 51 -5.09 -8.56 5.32
C ILE A 51 -6.24 -9.02 6.24
N ASN A 52 -6.36 -10.32 6.47
CA ASN A 52 -7.34 -10.88 7.41
C ASN A 52 -7.06 -10.39 8.84
N TRP A 53 -5.79 -10.45 9.28
CA TRP A 53 -5.39 -9.95 10.59
C TRP A 53 -5.61 -8.43 10.72
N ILE A 54 -5.30 -7.65 9.67
CA ILE A 54 -5.53 -6.20 9.67
C ILE A 54 -7.00 -5.89 9.91
N ARG A 55 -7.88 -6.45 9.09
CA ARG A 55 -9.32 -6.13 9.09
C ARG A 55 -10.03 -6.65 10.34
N ASN A 56 -9.69 -7.85 10.79
CA ASN A 56 -10.43 -8.55 11.85
C ASN A 56 -9.77 -8.43 13.23
N THR A 57 -8.55 -7.90 13.33
CA THR A 57 -7.82 -7.85 14.60
C THR A 57 -7.15 -6.50 14.84
N ALA A 58 -6.34 -6.00 13.91
CA ALA A 58 -5.57 -4.78 14.15
C ALA A 58 -6.45 -3.53 14.19
N ILE A 59 -7.32 -3.34 13.19
CA ILE A 59 -8.19 -2.16 13.09
C ILE A 59 -9.15 -2.08 14.29
N PRO A 60 -9.91 -3.14 14.64
CA PRO A 60 -10.80 -3.07 15.81
C PRO A 60 -10.09 -2.66 17.10
N ARG A 61 -8.91 -3.22 17.36
CA ARG A 61 -8.11 -2.86 18.56
C ARG A 61 -7.63 -1.42 18.55
N LEU A 62 -7.21 -0.91 17.39
CA LEU A 62 -6.77 0.48 17.28
C LEU A 62 -7.94 1.45 17.43
N GLU A 63 -9.12 1.10 16.93
CA GLU A 63 -10.35 1.89 17.12
C GLU A 63 -10.78 1.91 18.60
N GLU A 64 -10.67 0.80 19.33
CA GLU A 64 -10.88 0.75 20.79
C GLU A 64 -9.92 1.68 21.55
N MET A 65 -8.71 1.89 21.02
CA MET A 65 -7.71 2.82 21.56
C MET A 65 -7.91 4.27 21.09
N GLY A 66 -8.96 4.56 20.30
CA GLY A 66 -9.28 5.88 19.78
C GLY A 66 -8.60 6.25 18.45
N LEU A 67 -7.88 5.33 17.82
CA LEU A 67 -7.21 5.53 16.53
C LEU A 67 -8.08 5.00 15.38
N LYS A 68 -8.81 5.92 14.74
CA LYS A 68 -9.61 5.58 13.55
C LYS A 68 -8.69 5.27 12.36
N THR A 69 -8.94 4.14 11.70
CA THR A 69 -8.21 3.76 10.47
C THR A 69 -9.04 4.06 9.24
N THR A 70 -8.44 4.68 8.23
CA THR A 70 -8.99 4.85 6.88
C THR A 70 -8.26 3.94 5.90
N ILE A 71 -9.00 3.11 5.18
CA ILE A 71 -8.46 2.24 4.14
C ILE A 71 -8.60 2.93 2.78
N VAL A 72 -7.48 3.11 2.09
CA VAL A 72 -7.41 3.67 0.73
C VAL A 72 -7.03 2.57 -0.24
N LYS A 73 -7.76 2.47 -1.35
CA LYS A 73 -7.52 1.50 -2.41
C LYS A 73 -7.08 2.24 -3.67
N GLY A 74 -5.93 1.86 -4.23
CA GLY A 74 -5.45 2.44 -5.47
C GLY A 74 -6.36 2.09 -6.65
N ALA A 75 -6.55 3.00 -7.61
CA ALA A 75 -7.35 2.73 -8.81
C ALA A 75 -6.72 1.70 -9.77
N LYS A 76 -5.40 1.50 -9.64
CA LYS A 76 -4.60 0.62 -10.49
C LYS A 76 -4.33 -0.69 -9.73
N ASP A 77 -4.63 -1.81 -10.37
CA ASP A 77 -4.48 -3.15 -9.82
C ASP A 77 -3.10 -3.76 -10.12
N TYR A 78 -2.88 -5.00 -9.67
CA TYR A 78 -1.66 -5.76 -9.96
C TYR A 78 -1.37 -5.84 -11.45
N LEU A 79 -2.39 -6.13 -12.26
CA LEU A 79 -2.23 -6.35 -13.70
C LEU A 79 -1.84 -5.07 -14.42
N TYR A 80 -2.36 -3.91 -14.01
CA TYR A 80 -1.98 -2.63 -14.57
C TYR A 80 -0.48 -2.34 -14.41
N PHE A 81 0.11 -2.67 -13.26
CA PHE A 81 1.53 -2.41 -13.02
C PHE A 81 2.45 -3.48 -13.61
N PHE A 82 2.06 -4.76 -13.53
CA PHE A 82 2.95 -5.90 -13.84
C PHE A 82 2.62 -6.61 -15.16
N LYS A 83 1.41 -6.47 -15.69
CA LYS A 83 0.98 -7.01 -17.00
C LYS A 83 0.96 -5.92 -18.07
N ASN A 84 1.90 -4.99 -18.03
CA ASN A 84 2.20 -4.21 -19.22
C ASN A 84 3.03 -5.07 -20.15
N THR A 85 2.51 -5.37 -21.34
CA THR A 85 3.35 -5.86 -22.42
C THR A 85 4.50 -4.86 -22.57
N VAL A 86 5.75 -5.31 -22.50
CA VAL A 86 6.90 -4.48 -22.86
C VAL A 86 6.76 -4.21 -24.35
N GLY A 87 5.99 -3.18 -24.70
CA GLY A 87 5.93 -2.67 -26.05
C GLY A 87 7.32 -2.15 -26.35
N GLY A 88 8.07 -2.83 -27.22
CA GLY A 88 9.26 -2.25 -27.82
C GLY A 88 8.84 -0.93 -28.44
N GLY A 89 9.14 0.18 -27.78
CA GLY A 89 8.72 1.49 -28.24
C GLY A 89 9.33 1.75 -29.61
N SER A 90 8.54 2.23 -30.56
CA SER A 90 9.07 2.98 -31.70
C SER A 90 9.65 4.28 -31.12
N MET A 91 10.93 4.27 -30.74
CA MET A 91 11.59 5.45 -30.20
C MET A 91 11.97 6.42 -31.33
N PRO A 92 11.76 7.73 -31.18
CA PRO A 92 12.44 8.71 -32.00
C PRO A 92 13.95 8.68 -31.68
N ALA A 93 14.78 8.82 -32.72
CA ALA A 93 16.21 8.47 -32.72
C ALA A 93 17.15 9.24 -31.76
N SER A 94 16.66 10.05 -30.81
CA SER A 94 17.50 10.93 -29.98
C SER A 94 17.44 10.73 -28.45
N SER A 95 16.73 9.72 -27.93
CA SER A 95 16.69 9.50 -26.47
C SER A 95 17.83 8.59 -25.99
N THR A 96 18.77 9.17 -25.25
CA THR A 96 19.88 8.49 -24.56
C THR A 96 19.40 7.83 -23.26
N VAL A 97 18.73 6.67 -23.33
CA VAL A 97 18.41 5.86 -22.13
C VAL A 97 18.76 4.39 -22.36
N PHE A 98 19.28 3.75 -21.30
CA PHE A 98 19.82 2.39 -21.25
C PHE A 98 18.92 1.35 -21.93
N ARG A 99 19.47 0.64 -22.93
CA ARG A 99 18.84 -0.46 -23.66
C ARG A 99 19.10 -1.78 -22.95
N TRP A 100 18.07 -2.40 -22.38
CA TRP A 100 18.16 -3.78 -21.91
C TRP A 100 17.98 -4.73 -23.12
N LEU A 101 19.06 -5.36 -23.56
CA LEU A 101 19.07 -6.36 -24.63
C LEU A 101 18.86 -7.75 -24.03
N GLY A 102 17.62 -8.07 -23.68
CA GLY A 102 17.24 -9.44 -23.33
C GLY A 102 17.05 -10.28 -24.59
N ASN A 103 18.11 -10.94 -25.05
CA ASN A 103 17.95 -12.12 -25.91
C ASN A 103 17.61 -13.31 -25.01
N ALA A 104 16.36 -13.74 -25.05
CA ALA A 104 15.97 -15.07 -24.60
C ALA A 104 16.46 -16.09 -25.64
N LEU A 105 17.40 -16.94 -25.24
CA LEU A 105 17.64 -18.26 -25.82
C LEU A 105 16.48 -19.18 -25.46
#